data_AF-W2YAT5-F1
#
_entry.id   AF-W2YAT5-F1
#
_cell.length_a   1.000
_cell.length_b   1.000
_cell.length_c   1.000
_cell.angle_alpha   90.00
_cell.angle_beta   90.00
_cell.angle_gamma   90.00
#
_symmetry.space_group_name_H-M   'P 1'
#
loop_
_entity.id
_entity.type
_entity.pdbx_description
1 polymer ?
#
loop_
_entity_poly.entity_id
_entity_poly.type
_entity_poly.pdbx_seq_one_letter_code
_entity_poly.pdbx_strand_id
1 'polypeptide(L)'
;MRATCHSTSLQRRYCSGVLSLSHVASIVLWVAAVALPLLLAWGSRDFVLQVNSYRERPVVKSTDQVLCVLEGESDGGTPLTLVHTTFPDRVQQLFSNASLQTAFVKTSNTDVDADGIPESVQVEIATPLSTNEIIRHATVVVVLDYTLKSYAKLNIDVLTVFRHSSSLAGDMLYADGDLSFHQRYPLEITDSMQQPYVDSPIVNMTSTNTTQELLLQSLISGYRERNYTANFYVPYPIWTPNANSSEDIRVFRVLMDIRIDPVNVL
;
A
#
# COMPACT_ATOMS: atom_id res chain seq x y z
N MET A 1 6.97 -82.85 -53.57
CA MET A 1 5.80 -82.02 -53.21
C MET A 1 5.93 -81.62 -51.75
N ARG A 2 6.15 -80.34 -51.44
CA ARG A 2 6.22 -79.86 -50.04
C ARG A 2 4.79 -79.54 -49.58
N ALA A 3 4.29 -80.33 -48.64
CA ALA A 3 2.98 -80.08 -48.02
C ALA A 3 3.13 -78.96 -46.98
N THR A 4 2.50 -77.81 -47.23
CA THR A 4 2.32 -76.75 -46.23
C THR A 4 1.12 -77.12 -45.35
N CYS A 5 1.37 -77.57 -44.12
CA CYS A 5 0.32 -78.11 -43.24
C CYS A 5 -0.52 -77.05 -42.51
N HIS A 6 -0.16 -75.77 -42.48
CA HIS A 6 -1.00 -74.74 -41.88
C HIS A 6 -0.55 -73.33 -42.27
N SER A 7 -1.45 -72.53 -42.84
CA SER A 7 -1.24 -71.09 -43.04
C SER A 7 -2.38 -70.31 -42.36
N THR A 8 -2.06 -69.49 -41.37
CA THR A 8 -3.01 -68.53 -40.79
C THR A 8 -2.52 -67.12 -41.03
N SER A 9 -3.44 -66.23 -41.39
CA SER A 9 -3.14 -64.81 -41.54
C SER A 9 -2.73 -64.23 -40.17
N LEU A 10 -1.53 -63.66 -40.12
CA LEU A 10 -0.96 -63.03 -38.91
C LEU A 10 -1.75 -61.80 -38.44
N GLN A 11 -2.62 -61.23 -39.28
CA GLN A 11 -3.40 -60.05 -38.95
C GLN A 11 -4.84 -60.18 -39.44
N ARG A 12 -5.79 -60.26 -38.50
CA ARG A 12 -7.23 -60.28 -38.76
C ARG A 12 -7.77 -58.86 -38.57
N ARG A 13 -8.14 -58.20 -39.67
CA ARG A 13 -8.80 -56.88 -39.60
C ARG A 13 -10.28 -57.09 -39.32
N TYR A 14 -10.71 -56.69 -38.13
CA TYR A 14 -12.13 -56.68 -37.78
C TYR A 14 -12.75 -55.41 -38.35
N CYS A 15 -13.50 -55.54 -39.44
CA CYS A 15 -14.29 -54.45 -40.01
C CYS A 15 -15.70 -54.49 -39.40
N SER A 16 -16.14 -53.40 -38.76
CA SER A 16 -17.54 -53.26 -38.34
C SER A 16 -18.34 -52.50 -39.40
N GLY A 17 -19.60 -52.90 -39.60
CA GLY A 17 -20.54 -52.13 -40.43
C GLY A 17 -20.89 -50.80 -39.77
N VAL A 18 -21.25 -49.81 -40.59
CA VAL A 18 -21.43 -48.38 -40.22
C VAL A 18 -22.52 -48.15 -39.13
N LEU A 19 -23.32 -49.15 -38.79
CA LEU A 19 -24.39 -49.10 -37.77
C LEU A 19 -24.37 -50.29 -36.79
N SER A 20 -23.24 -51.00 -36.69
CA SER A 20 -23.08 -52.07 -35.68
C SER A 20 -23.00 -51.49 -34.26
N LEU A 21 -23.44 -52.25 -33.25
CA LEU A 21 -23.27 -51.93 -31.82
C LEU A 21 -21.81 -51.54 -31.48
N SER A 22 -20.83 -52.20 -32.11
CA SER A 22 -19.41 -51.90 -31.95
C SER A 22 -19.01 -50.52 -32.49
N HIS A 23 -19.64 -50.08 -33.58
CA HIS A 23 -19.39 -48.77 -34.20
C HIS A 23 -19.99 -47.65 -33.33
N VAL A 24 -21.20 -47.85 -32.81
CA VAL A 24 -21.84 -46.94 -31.84
C VAL A 24 -21.02 -46.83 -30.56
N ALA A 25 -20.55 -47.95 -29.99
CA ALA A 25 -19.71 -47.94 -28.80
C ALA A 25 -18.38 -47.20 -29.04
N SER A 26 -17.77 -47.36 -30.21
CA SER A 26 -16.57 -46.60 -30.60
C SER A 26 -16.86 -45.09 -30.68
N ILE A 27 -17.97 -44.68 -31.29
CA ILE A 27 -18.37 -43.26 -31.35
C ILE A 27 -18.60 -42.70 -29.94
N VAL A 28 -19.30 -43.43 -29.07
CA VAL A 28 -19.53 -43.02 -27.68
C VAL A 28 -18.21 -42.87 -26.93
N LEU A 29 -17.27 -43.81 -27.09
CA LEU A 29 -15.94 -43.72 -26.49
C LEU A 29 -15.13 -42.53 -27.01
N TRP A 30 -15.21 -42.22 -28.31
CA TRP A 30 -14.58 -41.03 -28.89
C TRP A 30 -15.19 -39.73 -28.34
N VAL A 31 -16.53 -39.66 -28.28
CA VAL A 31 -17.23 -38.53 -27.69
C VAL A 31 -16.87 -38.38 -26.21
N ALA A 32 -16.85 -39.47 -25.45
CA ALA A 32 -16.45 -39.46 -24.05
C ALA A 32 -14.97 -39.05 -23.86
N ALA A 33 -14.07 -39.54 -24.70
CA ALA A 33 -12.65 -39.20 -24.66
C ALA A 33 -12.39 -37.71 -24.91
N VAL A 34 -13.25 -37.03 -25.69
CA VAL A 34 -13.17 -35.58 -25.93
C VAL A 34 -13.96 -34.78 -24.88
N ALA A 35 -15.17 -35.22 -24.52
CA ALA A 35 -16.04 -34.48 -23.63
C ALA A 35 -15.58 -34.53 -22.17
N LEU A 36 -15.05 -35.66 -21.70
CA LEU A 36 -14.62 -35.83 -20.31
C LEU A 36 -13.51 -34.83 -19.91
N PRO A 37 -12.40 -34.66 -20.64
CA PRO A 37 -11.39 -33.66 -20.29
C PRO A 37 -11.95 -32.23 -20.36
N LEU A 38 -12.89 -31.93 -21.27
CA LEU A 38 -13.52 -30.60 -21.35
C LEU A 38 -14.46 -30.31 -20.18
N LEU A 39 -15.20 -31.31 -19.69
CA LEU A 39 -16.05 -31.16 -18.51
C LEU A 39 -15.23 -31.03 -17.23
N LEU A 40 -14.14 -31.79 -17.11
CA LEU A 40 -13.18 -31.66 -16.01
C LEU A 40 -12.49 -30.28 -16.05
N ALA A 41 -12.07 -29.83 -17.23
CA ALA A 41 -11.55 -28.50 -17.47
C ALA A 41 -12.53 -27.40 -17.04
N TRP A 42 -13.79 -27.51 -17.44
CA TRP A 42 -14.84 -26.55 -17.08
C TRP A 42 -15.09 -26.50 -15.56
N GLY A 43 -15.17 -27.66 -14.91
CA GLY A 43 -15.38 -27.76 -13.46
C GLY A 43 -14.19 -27.26 -12.64
N SER A 44 -12.96 -27.48 -13.13
CA SER A 44 -11.73 -27.06 -12.45
C SER A 44 -11.50 -25.56 -12.44
N ARG A 45 -12.11 -24.81 -13.37
CA ARG A 45 -11.79 -23.38 -13.65
C ARG A 45 -10.31 -23.12 -13.96
N ASP A 46 -9.51 -24.16 -14.22
CA ASP A 46 -8.05 -24.04 -14.46
C ASP A 46 -7.73 -23.37 -15.82
N PHE A 47 -8.69 -23.34 -16.74
CA PHE A 47 -8.55 -22.66 -18.04
C PHE A 47 -9.11 -21.23 -18.05
N VAL A 48 -9.75 -20.80 -16.96
CA VAL A 48 -10.25 -19.42 -16.82
C VAL A 48 -9.21 -18.63 -16.04
N LEU A 49 -8.70 -17.55 -16.63
CA LEU A 49 -7.80 -16.65 -15.95
C LEU A 49 -8.50 -16.06 -14.72
N GLN A 50 -8.03 -16.41 -13.52
CA GLN A 50 -8.65 -15.99 -12.26
C GLN A 50 -8.10 -14.64 -11.77
N VAL A 51 -6.81 -14.40 -11.96
CA VAL A 51 -6.09 -13.20 -11.50
C VAL A 51 -5.13 -12.78 -12.60
N ASN A 52 -4.98 -11.47 -12.80
CA ASN A 52 -4.02 -10.90 -13.74
C ASN A 52 -3.38 -9.65 -13.12
N SER A 53 -2.14 -9.35 -13.48
CA SER A 53 -1.46 -8.15 -12.99
C SER A 53 -1.47 -7.04 -14.05
N TYR A 54 -1.95 -5.86 -13.69
CA TYR A 54 -1.91 -4.66 -14.52
C TYR A 54 -0.98 -3.64 -13.92
N ARG A 55 -0.13 -3.05 -14.75
CA ARG A 55 0.75 -1.96 -14.32
C ARG A 55 0.02 -0.64 -14.48
N GLU A 56 -0.18 0.08 -13.39
CA GLU A 56 -0.90 1.36 -13.36
C GLU A 56 -0.14 2.38 -12.51
N ARG A 57 -0.13 3.64 -12.92
CA ARG A 57 0.41 4.75 -12.10
C ARG A 57 -0.74 5.32 -11.26
N PRO A 58 -0.69 5.26 -9.93
CA PRO A 58 -1.71 5.84 -9.09
C PRO A 58 -1.63 7.36 -9.08
N VAL A 59 -2.78 8.01 -8.92
CA VAL A 59 -2.84 9.45 -8.64
C VAL A 59 -2.86 9.62 -7.13
N VAL A 60 -1.82 10.24 -6.58
CA VAL A 60 -1.70 10.47 -5.14
C VAL A 60 -1.77 11.96 -4.85
N LYS A 61 -2.52 12.35 -3.81
CA LYS A 61 -2.66 13.74 -3.37
C LYS A 61 -2.54 13.84 -1.86
N SER A 62 -1.99 14.96 -1.37
CA SER A 62 -2.08 15.29 0.06
C SER A 62 -3.53 15.56 0.46
N THR A 63 -3.97 15.02 1.60
CA THR A 63 -5.23 15.41 2.25
C THR A 63 -5.03 16.50 3.30
N ASP A 64 -3.80 16.99 3.46
CA ASP A 64 -3.35 17.96 4.47
C ASP A 64 -3.62 17.51 5.92
N GLN A 65 -3.82 16.20 6.11
CA GLN A 65 -3.93 15.54 7.40
C GLN A 65 -2.57 14.99 7.83
N VAL A 66 -2.01 15.58 8.88
CA VAL A 66 -0.66 15.32 9.36
C VAL A 66 -0.70 15.18 10.88
N LEU A 67 0.08 14.23 11.40
CA LEU A 67 0.44 14.12 12.80
C LEU A 67 1.97 14.08 12.88
N CYS A 68 2.56 15.10 13.50
CA CYS A 68 3.99 15.23 13.73
C CYS A 68 4.23 15.24 15.25
N VAL A 69 4.98 14.25 15.73
CA VAL A 69 5.39 14.13 17.13
C VAL A 69 6.90 14.26 17.18
N LEU A 70 7.38 15.30 17.83
CA LEU A 70 8.79 15.56 18.06
C LEU A 70 9.08 15.31 19.55
N GLU A 71 10.09 14.50 19.82
CA GLU A 71 10.53 14.20 21.18
C GLU A 71 12.00 14.60 21.36
N GLY A 72 12.31 15.06 22.56
CA GLY A 72 13.61 15.64 22.83
C GLY A 72 13.75 16.09 24.27
N GLU A 73 14.55 17.13 24.45
CA GLU A 73 14.94 17.66 25.76
C GLU A 73 14.75 19.18 25.76
N SER A 74 14.33 19.73 26.90
CA SER A 74 14.31 21.17 27.17
C SER A 74 15.31 21.50 28.29
N ASP A 75 15.27 22.74 28.77
CA ASP A 75 16.15 23.27 29.82
C ASP A 75 16.40 22.26 30.95
N GLY A 76 17.68 22.02 31.22
CA GLY A 76 18.11 21.10 32.28
C GLY A 76 17.95 19.61 31.98
N GLY A 77 17.70 19.21 30.72
CA GLY A 77 17.57 17.80 30.33
C GLY A 77 16.20 17.20 30.65
N THR A 78 15.18 18.06 30.79
CA THR A 78 13.80 17.63 31.01
C THR A 78 13.22 17.05 29.72
N PRO A 79 12.51 15.91 29.75
CA PRO A 79 11.93 15.33 28.55
C PRO A 79 10.86 16.25 27.98
N LEU A 80 10.92 16.48 26.67
CA LEU A 80 10.03 17.34 25.92
C LEU A 80 9.32 16.54 24.83
N THR A 81 8.01 16.77 24.68
CA THR A 81 7.20 16.24 23.57
C THR A 81 6.41 17.38 22.96
N LEU A 82 6.66 17.67 21.69
CA LEU A 82 5.93 18.64 20.89
C LEU A 82 5.11 17.90 19.84
N VAL A 83 3.83 18.24 19.73
CA VAL A 83 2.88 17.56 18.86
C VAL A 83 2.15 18.58 18.02
N HIS A 84 2.24 18.42 16.71
CA HIS A 84 1.39 19.10 15.76
C HIS A 84 0.46 18.08 15.12
N THR A 85 -0.84 18.34 15.09
CA THR A 85 -1.79 17.46 14.42
C THR A 85 -2.93 18.24 13.78
N THR A 86 -3.30 17.83 12.58
CA THR A 86 -4.52 18.29 11.87
C THR A 86 -5.60 17.20 11.84
N PHE A 87 -5.42 16.13 12.62
CA PHE A 87 -6.44 15.10 12.82
C PHE A 87 -7.65 15.66 13.61
N PRO A 88 -8.83 15.01 13.54
CA PRO A 88 -10.02 15.43 14.25
C PRO A 88 -9.77 15.66 15.75
N ASP A 89 -10.58 16.55 16.34
CA ASP A 89 -10.45 17.06 17.72
C ASP A 89 -10.25 15.96 18.77
N ARG A 90 -10.83 14.78 18.56
CA ARG A 90 -10.66 13.64 19.45
C ARG A 90 -9.20 13.20 19.62
N VAL A 91 -8.40 13.26 18.56
CA VAL A 91 -6.97 12.94 18.63
C VAL A 91 -6.21 14.08 19.31
N GLN A 92 -6.59 15.33 19.05
CA GLN A 92 -6.00 16.50 19.71
C GLN A 92 -6.20 16.45 21.23
N GLN A 93 -7.38 16.03 21.70
CA GLN A 93 -7.71 15.88 23.12
C GLN A 93 -6.89 14.81 23.86
N LEU A 94 -6.19 13.92 23.15
CA LEU A 94 -5.29 12.94 23.76
C LEU A 94 -4.01 13.60 24.28
N PHE A 95 -3.64 14.76 23.75
CA PHE A 95 -2.43 15.48 24.09
C PHE A 95 -2.74 16.62 25.05
N SER A 96 -1.80 16.88 25.96
CA SER A 96 -1.92 18.04 26.85
C SER A 96 -1.74 19.34 26.06
N ASN A 97 -2.47 20.39 26.42
CA ASN A 97 -2.36 21.70 25.75
C ASN A 97 -0.92 22.25 25.73
N ALA A 98 -0.09 21.89 26.72
CA ALA A 98 1.31 22.27 26.78
C ALA A 98 2.21 21.54 25.76
N SER A 99 1.80 20.36 25.28
CA SER A 99 2.51 19.59 24.25
C SER A 99 2.06 19.94 22.83
N LEU A 100 0.89 20.57 22.68
CA LEU A 100 0.36 20.94 21.37
C LEU A 100 1.07 22.20 20.86
N GLN A 101 1.77 22.06 19.74
CA GLN A 101 2.50 23.14 19.08
C GLN A 101 1.98 23.32 17.66
N THR A 102 1.74 24.57 17.27
CA THR A 102 1.37 24.89 15.89
C THR A 102 2.62 24.85 15.02
N ALA A 103 2.62 23.97 14.02
CA ALA A 103 3.63 23.92 12.97
C ALA A 103 3.03 24.44 11.65
N PHE A 104 3.90 24.88 10.75
CA PHE A 104 3.52 25.24 9.40
C PHE A 104 3.66 24.02 8.51
N VAL A 105 2.56 23.60 7.89
CA VAL A 105 2.53 22.49 6.94
C VAL A 105 2.41 23.04 5.53
N LYS A 106 3.30 22.62 4.64
CA LYS A 106 3.27 22.96 3.22
C LYS A 106 3.35 21.67 2.41
N THR A 107 2.48 21.57 1.41
CA THR A 107 2.40 20.42 0.53
C THR A 107 2.54 20.89 -0.91
N SER A 108 3.32 20.15 -1.70
CA SER A 108 3.50 20.44 -3.13
C SER A 108 3.64 19.14 -3.90
N ASN A 109 3.12 19.13 -5.11
CA ASN A 109 3.19 17.99 -6.01
C ASN A 109 4.18 18.31 -7.13
N THR A 110 5.00 17.34 -7.49
CA THR A 110 5.89 17.44 -8.65
C THR A 110 5.33 16.59 -9.78
N ASP A 111 5.22 17.21 -10.95
CA ASP A 111 4.86 16.59 -12.22
C ASP A 111 6.03 16.86 -13.20
N VAL A 112 6.89 15.86 -13.39
CA VAL A 112 8.15 16.00 -14.13
C VAL A 112 7.91 15.89 -15.63
N ASP A 113 7.05 14.96 -16.06
CA ASP A 113 6.76 14.74 -17.48
C ASP A 113 5.60 15.61 -18.01
N ALA A 114 4.94 16.36 -17.12
CA ALA A 114 3.83 17.29 -17.40
C ALA A 114 2.61 16.61 -18.02
N ASP A 115 2.37 15.33 -17.69
CA ASP A 115 1.21 14.56 -18.13
C ASP A 115 -0.05 14.81 -17.29
N GLY A 116 0.06 15.59 -16.20
CA GLY A 116 -1.01 15.91 -15.26
C GLY A 116 -1.17 14.91 -14.12
N ILE A 117 -0.27 13.93 -14.00
CA ILE A 117 -0.21 12.92 -12.94
C ILE A 117 1.06 13.15 -12.11
N PRO A 118 0.94 13.67 -10.88
CA PRO A 118 2.11 13.86 -10.02
C PRO A 118 2.90 12.57 -9.79
N GLU A 119 4.23 12.63 -9.94
CA GLU A 119 5.13 11.51 -9.60
C GLU A 119 5.77 11.66 -8.22
N SER A 120 5.65 12.82 -7.57
CA SER A 120 5.97 12.93 -6.15
C SER A 120 5.08 13.91 -5.38
N VAL A 121 4.91 13.63 -4.10
CA VAL A 121 4.30 14.54 -3.12
C VAL A 121 5.37 14.94 -2.11
N GLN A 122 5.63 16.23 -2.03
CA GLN A 122 6.53 16.83 -1.06
C GLN A 122 5.72 17.41 0.09
N VAL A 123 6.10 17.04 1.31
CA VAL A 123 5.48 17.52 2.55
C VAL A 123 6.58 18.15 3.41
N GLU A 124 6.41 19.44 3.69
CA GLU A 124 7.26 20.19 4.61
C GLU A 124 6.46 20.53 5.87
N ILE A 125 7.02 20.18 7.03
CA ILE A 125 6.47 20.51 8.34
C ILE A 125 7.54 21.32 9.08
N ALA A 126 7.26 22.59 9.32
CA ALA A 126 8.15 23.51 10.00
C ALA A 126 7.60 23.82 11.39
N THR A 127 8.19 23.20 12.42
CA THR A 127 7.80 23.40 13.82
C THR A 127 8.70 24.45 14.47
N PRO A 128 8.16 25.59 14.94
CA PRO A 128 8.95 26.56 15.67
C PRO A 128 9.36 25.97 17.03
N LEU A 129 10.62 26.19 17.39
CA LEU A 129 11.24 25.75 18.63
C LEU A 129 11.73 26.94 19.43
N SER A 130 11.67 26.81 20.75
CA SER A 130 12.31 27.74 21.68
C SER A 130 13.84 27.53 21.68
N THR A 131 14.60 28.54 22.13
CA THR A 131 16.08 28.55 22.09
C THR A 131 16.73 27.38 22.85
N ASN A 132 16.04 26.81 23.84
CA ASN A 132 16.56 25.74 24.69
C ASN A 132 15.97 24.36 24.36
N GLU A 133 15.07 24.28 23.38
CA GLU A 133 14.44 23.02 22.98
C GLU A 133 15.34 22.29 21.97
N ILE A 134 15.60 21.02 22.25
CA ILE A 134 16.45 20.16 21.45
C ILE A 134 15.63 18.95 21.02
N ILE A 135 15.53 18.72 19.71
CA ILE A 135 14.81 17.56 19.16
C ILE A 135 15.80 16.43 18.86
N ARG A 136 15.43 15.21 19.23
CA ARG A 136 16.23 13.98 19.02
C ARG A 136 15.46 12.91 18.27
N HIS A 137 14.15 12.99 18.29
CA HIS A 137 13.28 12.00 17.70
C HIS A 137 12.11 12.68 17.01
N ALA A 138 11.76 12.17 15.84
CA ALA A 138 10.62 12.64 15.08
C ALA A 138 9.82 11.43 14.57
N THR A 139 8.52 11.47 14.81
CA THR A 139 7.55 10.59 14.20
C THR A 139 6.58 11.43 13.40
N VAL A 140 6.51 11.17 12.10
CA VAL A 140 5.62 11.86 11.18
C VAL A 140 4.67 10.87 10.55
N VAL A 141 3.41 11.26 10.52
CA VAL A 141 2.32 10.51 9.94
C VAL A 141 1.59 11.46 8.99
N VAL A 142 1.54 11.13 7.70
CA VAL A 142 0.80 11.90 6.70
C VAL A 142 -0.21 11.00 6.02
N VAL A 143 -1.45 11.48 5.91
CA VAL A 143 -2.49 10.81 5.14
C VAL A 143 -2.49 11.34 3.72
N LEU A 144 -2.58 10.44 2.74
CA LEU A 144 -2.64 10.75 1.33
C LEU A 144 -3.90 10.13 0.72
N ASP A 145 -4.54 10.83 -0.22
CA ASP A 145 -5.55 10.27 -1.10
C ASP A 145 -4.82 9.48 -2.18
N TYR A 146 -5.12 8.19 -2.28
CA TYR A 146 -4.55 7.28 -3.26
C TYR A 146 -5.65 6.79 -4.19
N THR A 147 -5.54 7.13 -5.47
CA THR A 147 -6.55 6.81 -6.48
C THR A 147 -5.96 6.03 -7.66
N LEU A 148 -6.48 4.82 -7.89
CA LEU A 148 -6.36 4.08 -9.15
C LEU A 148 -7.57 4.42 -10.03
N LYS A 149 -7.37 4.65 -11.32
CA LYS A 149 -8.40 5.10 -12.29
C LYS A 149 -8.58 4.18 -13.48
N SER A 150 -7.61 3.33 -13.82
CA SER A 150 -7.63 2.58 -15.08
C SER A 150 -8.52 1.34 -15.01
N TYR A 151 -8.22 0.39 -14.11
CA TYR A 151 -8.88 -0.92 -14.11
C TYR A 151 -9.75 -1.19 -12.88
N ALA A 152 -9.14 -1.20 -11.69
CA ALA A 152 -9.84 -1.48 -10.44
C ALA A 152 -10.65 -0.27 -9.92
N LYS A 153 -10.34 0.93 -10.42
CA LYS A 153 -10.96 2.20 -10.01
C LYS A 153 -11.11 2.30 -8.49
N LEU A 154 -9.99 2.30 -7.76
CA LEU A 154 -9.97 2.30 -6.29
C LEU A 154 -9.60 3.70 -5.78
N ASN A 155 -10.35 4.23 -4.82
CA ASN A 155 -9.98 5.43 -4.07
C ASN A 155 -9.95 5.09 -2.57
N ILE A 156 -8.79 5.29 -1.95
CA ILE A 156 -8.56 5.03 -0.53
C ILE A 156 -7.65 6.09 0.07
N ASP A 157 -7.81 6.32 1.36
CA ASP A 157 -6.79 7.01 2.15
C ASP A 157 -5.66 6.02 2.46
N VAL A 158 -4.42 6.47 2.31
CA VAL A 158 -3.22 5.72 2.70
C VAL A 158 -2.41 6.48 3.73
N LEU A 159 -1.70 5.73 4.58
CA LEU A 159 -0.94 6.28 5.68
C LEU A 159 0.55 6.16 5.39
N THR A 160 1.26 7.27 5.37
CA THR A 160 2.72 7.28 5.39
C THR A 160 3.17 7.51 6.81
N VAL A 161 3.89 6.53 7.37
CA VAL A 161 4.42 6.62 8.73
C VAL A 161 5.93 6.56 8.63
N PHE A 162 6.60 7.59 9.14
CA PHE A 162 8.04 7.66 9.17
C PHE A 162 8.53 8.05 10.56
N ARG A 163 9.49 7.32 11.08
CA ARG A 163 10.02 7.47 12.43
C ARG A 163 11.54 7.41 12.39
N HIS A 164 12.20 8.41 12.97
CA HIS A 164 13.65 8.47 13.04
C HIS A 164 14.10 9.04 14.38
N SER A 165 15.13 8.44 14.97
CA SER A 165 15.82 8.97 16.16
C SER A 165 17.30 9.15 15.87
N SER A 166 17.86 10.20 16.45
CA SER A 166 19.29 10.50 16.43
C SER A 166 19.77 10.87 17.83
N SER A 167 21.02 10.52 18.14
CA SER A 167 21.68 10.96 19.37
C SER A 167 22.16 12.41 19.31
N LEU A 168 22.07 13.05 18.14
CA LEU A 168 22.45 14.45 17.94
C LEU A 168 21.19 15.33 17.94
N ALA A 169 21.30 16.51 18.54
CA ALA A 169 20.31 17.57 18.37
C ALA A 169 20.11 17.82 16.88
N GLY A 170 18.87 17.75 16.38
CA GLY A 170 18.56 17.97 14.97
C GLY A 170 17.88 19.29 14.73
N ASP A 171 18.14 19.87 13.56
CA ASP A 171 17.40 21.01 13.01
C ASP A 171 16.53 20.60 11.81
N MET A 172 16.92 19.53 11.10
CA MET A 172 16.17 19.05 9.95
C MET A 172 16.20 17.53 9.85
N LEU A 173 15.06 16.95 9.51
CA LEU A 173 14.91 15.58 9.09
C LEU A 173 14.45 15.57 7.63
N TYR A 174 15.26 15.00 6.74
CA TYR A 174 14.92 14.80 5.34
C TYR A 174 14.71 13.30 5.07
N ALA A 175 13.56 12.97 4.51
CA ALA A 175 13.14 11.61 4.21
C ALA A 175 12.69 11.52 2.76
N ASP A 176 13.51 10.89 1.93
CA ASP A 176 13.21 10.59 0.53
C ASP A 176 12.92 9.10 0.39
N GLY A 177 11.74 8.75 -0.10
CA GLY A 177 11.29 7.37 -0.13
C GLY A 177 10.18 7.08 -1.13
N ASP A 178 9.92 5.79 -1.30
CA ASP A 178 8.99 5.26 -2.29
C ASP A 178 7.68 4.84 -1.62
N LEU A 179 6.55 5.19 -2.24
CA LEU A 179 5.22 4.76 -1.82
C LEU A 179 4.84 3.48 -2.55
N SER A 180 4.81 2.36 -1.81
CA SER A 180 4.53 1.04 -2.37
C SER A 180 3.13 0.56 -2.01
N PHE A 181 2.28 0.33 -3.02
CA PHE A 181 0.95 -0.24 -2.83
C PHE A 181 1.02 -1.72 -2.42
N HIS A 182 0.22 -2.09 -1.44
CA HIS A 182 0.15 -3.42 -0.87
C HIS A 182 -1.30 -3.89 -0.78
N GLN A 183 -1.59 -4.99 -1.47
CA GLN A 183 -2.91 -5.62 -1.54
C GLN A 183 -2.87 -7.01 -0.92
N ARG A 184 -3.86 -7.33 -0.07
CA ARG A 184 -4.04 -8.67 0.54
C ARG A 184 -4.92 -9.58 -0.31
N TYR A 185 -5.81 -8.97 -1.09
CA TYR A 185 -6.70 -9.65 -2.02
C TYR A 185 -6.59 -8.98 -3.39
N PRO A 186 -6.82 -9.71 -4.49
CA PRO A 186 -6.96 -9.12 -5.82
C PRO A 186 -8.12 -8.11 -5.86
N LEU A 187 -7.95 -7.04 -6.63
CA LEU A 187 -9.00 -6.06 -6.88
C LEU A 187 -9.89 -6.51 -8.03
N GLU A 188 -11.19 -6.27 -7.88
CA GLU A 188 -12.14 -6.53 -8.96
C GLU A 188 -12.05 -5.44 -10.02
N ILE A 189 -11.96 -5.85 -11.30
CA ILE A 189 -12.06 -4.93 -12.42
C ILE A 189 -13.49 -4.40 -12.45
N THR A 190 -13.65 -3.09 -12.38
CA THR A 190 -14.97 -2.46 -12.33
C THR A 190 -14.99 -1.11 -13.03
N ASP A 191 -16.19 -0.69 -13.41
CA ASP A 191 -16.40 0.61 -14.01
C ASP A 191 -16.70 1.73 -13.02
N SER A 192 -17.06 1.38 -11.79
CA SER A 192 -17.38 2.32 -10.71
C SER A 192 -16.22 2.50 -9.75
N MET A 193 -16.03 3.71 -9.24
CA MET A 193 -15.04 3.96 -8.19
C MET A 193 -15.39 3.16 -6.91
N GLN A 194 -14.47 2.32 -6.45
CA GLN A 194 -14.54 1.58 -5.20
C GLN A 194 -13.94 2.41 -4.08
N GLN A 195 -14.68 2.54 -2.96
CA GLN A 195 -14.24 3.23 -1.75
C GLN A 195 -14.49 2.34 -0.53
N PRO A 196 -13.75 1.23 -0.36
CA PRO A 196 -14.03 0.22 0.65
C PRO A 196 -13.94 0.74 2.10
N TYR A 197 -13.33 1.90 2.31
CA TYR A 197 -13.06 2.47 3.63
C TYR A 197 -13.78 3.79 3.91
N VAL A 198 -14.77 4.17 3.09
CA VAL A 198 -15.51 5.43 3.27
C VAL A 198 -16.19 5.53 4.64
N ASP A 199 -16.76 4.43 5.14
CA ASP A 199 -17.44 4.38 6.43
C ASP A 199 -16.49 4.21 7.63
N SER A 200 -15.21 3.95 7.37
CA SER A 200 -14.20 3.65 8.39
C SER A 200 -12.87 4.36 8.11
N PRO A 201 -12.85 5.71 8.05
CA PRO A 201 -11.66 6.48 7.69
C PRO A 201 -10.52 6.26 8.70
N ILE A 202 -9.27 6.35 8.23
CA ILE A 202 -8.07 5.99 9.01
C ILE A 202 -8.02 6.77 10.33
N VAL A 203 -8.35 8.06 10.26
CA VAL A 203 -8.21 8.97 11.39
C VAL A 203 -9.25 8.71 12.49
N ASN A 204 -10.36 8.05 12.16
CA ASN A 204 -11.38 7.64 13.13
C ASN A 204 -11.17 6.21 13.67
N MET A 205 -10.09 5.52 13.29
CA MET A 205 -9.80 4.16 13.76
C MET A 205 -9.42 4.08 15.24
N THR A 206 -9.31 5.22 15.93
CA THR A 206 -8.99 5.26 17.36
C THR A 206 -10.21 4.85 18.21
N SER A 207 -10.02 3.84 19.07
CA SER A 207 -11.03 3.39 20.04
C SER A 207 -11.21 4.40 21.18
N THR A 208 -12.32 4.34 21.93
CA THR A 208 -12.61 5.27 23.05
C THR A 208 -11.59 5.17 24.19
N ASN A 209 -10.86 4.06 24.25
CA ASN A 209 -9.88 3.77 25.29
C ASN A 209 -8.44 4.03 24.82
N THR A 210 -8.25 4.65 23.66
CA THR A 210 -6.92 4.93 23.10
C THR A 210 -6.26 6.02 23.92
N THR A 211 -5.14 5.71 24.56
CA THR A 211 -4.29 6.69 25.25
C THR A 211 -3.30 7.32 24.26
N GLN A 212 -2.66 8.42 24.65
CA GLN A 212 -1.60 9.05 23.86
C GLN A 212 -0.51 8.05 23.43
N GLU A 213 -0.07 7.20 24.35
CA GLU A 213 0.99 6.20 24.12
C GLU A 213 0.57 5.12 23.11
N LEU A 214 -0.72 4.77 23.10
CA LEU A 214 -1.28 3.73 22.22
C LEU A 214 -1.79 4.28 20.89
N LEU A 215 -1.79 5.60 20.69
CA LEU A 215 -2.33 6.24 19.49
C LEU A 215 -1.68 5.70 18.23
N LEU A 216 -0.35 5.81 18.12
CA LEU A 216 0.38 5.34 16.94
C LEU A 216 0.23 3.83 16.73
N GLN A 217 0.26 3.05 17.81
CA GLN A 217 0.08 1.60 17.74
C GLN A 217 -1.30 1.24 17.18
N SER A 218 -2.37 1.82 17.74
CA SER A 218 -3.75 1.56 17.31
C SER A 218 -4.02 2.01 15.87
N LEU A 219 -3.44 3.14 15.48
CA LEU A 219 -3.56 3.68 14.12
C LEU A 219 -2.89 2.76 13.11
N ILE A 220 -1.65 2.34 13.38
CA ILE A 220 -0.88 1.45 12.51
C ILE A 220 -1.51 0.06 12.48
N SER A 221 -1.94 -0.50 13.62
CA SER A 221 -2.57 -1.82 13.65
C SER A 221 -3.86 -1.83 12.85
N GLY A 222 -4.75 -0.85 13.07
CA GLY A 222 -6.01 -0.73 12.33
C GLY A 222 -5.78 -0.48 10.84
N TYR A 223 -4.77 0.32 10.49
CA TYR A 223 -4.39 0.54 9.10
C TYR A 223 -3.90 -0.75 8.45
N ARG A 224 -3.02 -1.51 9.10
CA ARG A 224 -2.44 -2.73 8.56
C ARG A 224 -3.45 -3.86 8.45
N GLU A 225 -4.55 -3.86 9.20
CA GLU A 225 -5.63 -4.84 9.07
C GLU A 225 -6.40 -4.74 7.74
N ARG A 226 -6.36 -3.57 7.10
CA ARG A 226 -7.01 -3.33 5.81
C ARG A 226 -6.46 -4.24 4.72
N ASN A 227 -7.32 -4.53 3.74
CA ASN A 227 -6.97 -5.30 2.56
C ASN A 227 -6.08 -4.52 1.60
N TYR A 228 -6.27 -3.20 1.49
CA TYR A 228 -5.53 -2.33 0.59
C TYR A 228 -4.86 -1.22 1.40
N THR A 229 -3.54 -1.16 1.29
CA THR A 229 -2.68 -0.22 2.02
C THR A 229 -1.55 0.25 1.11
N ALA A 230 -0.82 1.29 1.49
CA ALA A 230 0.46 1.65 0.91
C ALA A 230 1.48 1.84 2.03
N ASN A 231 2.71 1.43 1.78
CA ASN A 231 3.82 1.57 2.72
C ASN A 231 4.80 2.60 2.16
N PHE A 232 5.23 3.51 3.03
CA PHE A 232 6.28 4.47 2.70
C PHE A 232 7.63 3.92 3.14
N TYR A 233 8.53 3.68 2.19
CA TYR A 233 9.84 3.09 2.44
C TYR A 233 10.95 4.13 2.21
N VAL A 234 11.70 4.45 3.27
CA VAL A 234 12.77 5.45 3.25
C VAL A 234 14.11 4.76 3.51
N PRO A 235 14.94 4.50 2.48
CA PRO A 235 16.19 3.78 2.65
C PRO A 235 17.28 4.62 3.33
N TYR A 236 17.33 5.94 3.07
CA TYR A 236 18.42 6.82 3.47
C TYR A 236 17.91 8.11 4.11
N PRO A 237 17.41 8.06 5.35
CA PRO A 237 17.00 9.28 6.04
C PRO A 237 18.21 10.12 6.41
N ILE A 238 18.10 11.43 6.22
CA ILE A 238 19.16 12.39 6.51
C ILE A 238 18.76 13.22 7.73
N TRP A 239 19.57 13.17 8.77
CA TRP A 239 19.44 13.99 9.98
C TRP A 239 20.49 15.08 9.96
N THR A 240 20.05 16.33 9.82
CA THR A 240 20.95 17.48 9.88
C THR A 240 21.08 17.93 11.32
N PRO A 241 22.29 17.84 11.91
CA PRO A 241 22.51 18.25 13.29
C PRO A 241 22.38 19.76 13.44
N ASN A 242 22.07 20.19 14.66
CA ASN A 242 21.98 21.60 15.00
C ASN A 242 23.33 22.30 14.81
N ALA A 243 23.33 23.40 14.05
CA ALA A 243 24.52 24.18 13.75
C ALA A 243 24.68 25.39 14.69
N ASN A 244 24.42 25.25 16.00
CA ASN A 244 24.60 26.27 17.03
C ASN A 244 24.24 27.70 16.58
N SER A 245 23.10 27.88 15.89
CA SER A 245 22.68 29.20 15.45
C SER A 245 22.09 29.97 16.64
N SER A 246 22.60 31.18 16.87
CA SER A 246 22.14 32.11 17.91
C SER A 246 20.86 32.84 17.47
N GLU A 247 19.94 32.13 16.82
CA GLU A 247 18.66 32.69 16.39
C GLU A 247 17.64 32.61 17.54
N ASP A 248 16.93 33.71 17.79
CA ASP A 248 15.93 33.82 18.88
C ASP A 248 14.75 32.85 18.68
N ILE A 249 14.45 32.45 17.43
CA ILE A 249 13.43 31.46 17.09
C ILE A 249 14.08 30.42 16.19
N ARG A 250 14.16 29.18 16.67
CA ARG A 250 14.62 28.05 15.85
C ARG A 250 13.44 27.36 15.19
N VAL A 251 13.69 26.64 14.11
CA VAL A 251 12.66 25.87 13.41
C VAL A 251 13.20 24.48 13.10
N PHE A 252 12.52 23.44 13.60
CA PHE A 252 12.76 22.08 13.17
C PHE A 252 11.96 21.79 11.91
N ARG A 253 12.65 21.37 10.84
CA ARG A 253 12.00 21.07 9.56
C ARG A 253 11.97 19.56 9.31
N VAL A 254 10.79 19.03 9.07
CA VAL A 254 10.64 17.71 8.47
C VAL A 254 10.30 17.88 7.00
N LEU A 255 11.13 17.34 6.13
CA LEU A 255 10.96 17.33 4.69
C LEU A 255 10.78 15.88 4.25
N MET A 256 9.61 15.57 3.69
CA MET A 256 9.31 14.27 3.13
C MET A 256 9.13 14.40 1.62
N ASP A 257 9.91 13.67 0.86
CA ASP A 257 9.71 13.49 -0.58
C ASP A 257 9.16 12.08 -0.82
N ILE A 258 7.90 12.00 -1.21
CA ILE A 258 7.15 10.76 -1.36
C ILE A 258 7.02 10.46 -2.84
N ARG A 259 7.83 9.53 -3.33
CA ARG A 259 7.86 9.12 -4.73
C ARG A 259 6.74 8.15 -5.05
N ILE A 260 6.12 8.34 -6.21
CA ILE A 260 4.98 7.58 -6.68
C ILE A 260 5.42 6.80 -7.90
N ASP A 261 5.70 5.51 -7.69
CA ASP A 261 6.04 4.62 -8.78
C ASP A 261 4.81 3.93 -9.38
N PRO A 262 4.87 3.51 -10.65
CA PRO A 262 3.87 2.61 -11.22
C PRO A 262 3.80 1.29 -10.44
N VAL A 263 2.59 0.89 -10.05
CA VAL A 263 2.34 -0.29 -9.23
C VAL A 263 1.74 -1.42 -10.08
N ASN A 264 2.00 -2.66 -9.67
CA ASN A 264 1.32 -3.83 -10.22
C ASN A 264 0.06 -4.12 -9.40
N VAL A 265 -1.10 -3.86 -9.98
CA VAL A 265 -2.42 -4.14 -9.42
C VAL A 265 -2.80 -5.57 -9.80
N LEU A 266 -3.13 -6.41 -8.80
CA LEU A 266 -3.54 -7.81 -9.00
C LEU A 266 -5.06 -7.93 -9.01
#